data_AF-A0A7S1A640-F1
#
_entry.id   AF-A0A7S1A640-F1
#
_cell.length_a   1.000
_cell.length_b   1.000
_cell.length_c   1.000
_cell.angle_alpha   90.00
_cell.angle_beta   90.00
_cell.angle_gamma   90.00
#
_symmetry.space_group_name_H-M   'P 1'
#
loop_
_entity.id
_entity.type
_entity.pdbx_description
1 polymer ?
#
loop_
_entity_poly.entity_id
_entity_poly.type
_entity_poly.pdbx_seq_one_letter_code
_entity_poly.pdbx_strand_id
1 'polypeptide(L)'
;NVFSMPEGMPPPSEALLGSARSAIRAMSLDGFVPGCVENPVLQKHYAGVQALALGEEFLEETPDLLQPDDAALLEKAPLFMEWRGQVDSMSDVVRAMMPSKRTATCGEDAPRTRRRTEDARPAEGPTTLEAMRAVVFAGQLERLTLGMLKDWLKAQGISTTGKKADLVERVRACV
;
A
#
# COMPACT_ATOMS: atom_id res chain seq x y z
N ASN A 1 20.53 -21.05 -0.15
CA ASN A 1 19.74 -19.89 0.32
C ASN A 1 18.33 -20.40 0.59
N VAL A 2 17.97 -20.69 1.84
CA VAL A 2 16.64 -21.22 2.16
C VAL A 2 15.78 -20.02 2.54
N PHE A 3 14.74 -19.76 1.75
CA PHE A 3 13.77 -18.72 2.07
C PHE A 3 13.01 -19.19 3.33
N SER A 4 13.41 -18.71 4.51
CA SER A 4 12.73 -19.04 5.75
C SER A 4 11.37 -18.36 5.77
N MET A 5 10.31 -19.15 5.94
CA MET A 5 8.95 -18.62 6.08
C MET A 5 8.84 -17.82 7.38
N PRO A 6 8.06 -16.72 7.39
CA PRO A 6 7.81 -15.96 8.61
C PRO A 6 7.17 -16.86 9.67
N GLU A 7 7.62 -16.69 10.90
CA GLU A 7 7.23 -17.50 12.06
C GLU A 7 5.70 -17.45 12.27
N GLY A 8 5.05 -18.62 12.33
CA GLY A 8 3.60 -18.75 12.52
C GLY A 8 2.76 -18.94 11.26
N MET A 9 3.34 -18.91 10.06
CA MET A 9 2.61 -19.26 8.83
C MET A 9 2.59 -20.78 8.61
N PRO A 10 1.42 -21.43 8.42
CA PRO A 10 1.38 -22.84 8.07
C PRO A 10 2.09 -23.06 6.72
N PRO A 11 2.84 -24.16 6.56
CA PRO A 11 3.47 -24.48 5.28
C PRO A 11 2.39 -24.62 4.19
N PRO A 12 2.71 -24.24 2.93
CA PRO A 12 1.77 -24.39 1.82
C PRO A 12 1.37 -25.85 1.64
N SER A 13 0.12 -26.10 1.25
CA SER A 13 -0.38 -27.45 1.01
C SER A 13 0.36 -28.12 -0.14
N GLU A 14 0.49 -29.46 -0.11
CA GLU A 14 1.15 -30.20 -1.20
C GLU A 14 0.42 -30.04 -2.53
N ALA A 15 -0.91 -29.92 -2.51
CA ALA A 15 -1.71 -29.66 -3.71
C ALA A 15 -1.34 -28.32 -4.36
N LEU A 16 -1.19 -27.26 -3.54
CA LEU A 16 -0.78 -25.94 -4.00
C LEU A 16 0.64 -25.96 -4.60
N LEU A 17 1.56 -26.69 -3.96
CA LEU A 17 2.92 -26.88 -4.46
C LEU A 17 2.94 -27.69 -5.77
N GLY A 18 2.06 -28.68 -5.91
CA GLY A 18 1.90 -29.49 -7.13
C GLY A 18 1.41 -28.65 -8.31
N SER A 19 0.35 -27.87 -8.10
CA SER A 19 -0.18 -26.93 -9.11
C SER A 19 0.88 -25.89 -9.51
N ALA A 20 1.58 -25.29 -8.54
CA ALA A 20 2.67 -24.35 -8.78
C ALA A 20 3.80 -24.96 -9.62
N ARG A 21 4.25 -26.19 -9.29
CA ARG A 21 5.29 -26.89 -10.04
C ARG A 21 4.86 -27.19 -11.47
N SER A 22 3.59 -27.54 -11.68
CA SER A 22 3.03 -27.78 -13.01
C SER A 22 3.06 -26.51 -13.87
N ALA A 23 2.62 -25.38 -13.30
CA ALA A 23 2.68 -24.09 -13.97
C ALA A 23 4.11 -23.65 -14.31
N ILE A 24 5.07 -23.82 -13.38
CA ILE A 24 6.49 -23.50 -13.63
C ILE A 24 7.06 -24.36 -14.75
N ARG A 25 6.79 -25.67 -14.75
CA ARG A 25 7.28 -26.58 -15.80
C ARG A 25 6.72 -26.22 -17.16
N ALA A 26 5.45 -25.82 -17.24
CA ALA A 26 4.83 -25.39 -18.48
C ALA A 26 5.44 -24.10 -19.06
N MET A 27 6.04 -23.26 -18.22
CA MET A 27 6.70 -21.98 -18.60
C MET A 27 8.22 -22.08 -18.68
N SER A 28 8.79 -23.25 -18.45
CA SER A 28 10.23 -23.43 -18.55
C SER A 28 10.66 -23.24 -20.00
N LEU A 29 11.58 -22.31 -20.24
CA LEU A 29 12.16 -22.10 -21.55
C LEU A 29 13.22 -23.18 -21.80
N ASP A 30 12.95 -24.06 -22.75
CA ASP A 30 13.94 -25.03 -23.21
C ASP A 30 15.06 -24.30 -23.98
N GLY A 31 16.32 -24.58 -23.62
CA GLY A 31 17.47 -24.03 -24.37
C GLY A 31 17.85 -22.58 -24.05
N PHE A 32 17.51 -22.06 -22.86
CA PHE A 32 18.02 -20.75 -22.43
C PHE A 32 19.56 -20.76 -22.36
N VAL A 33 20.19 -19.86 -23.13
CA VAL A 33 21.64 -19.63 -23.15
C VAL A 33 21.90 -18.14 -22.97
N PRO A 34 22.90 -17.73 -22.17
CA PRO A 34 23.29 -16.32 -22.08
C PRO A 34 23.62 -15.75 -23.47
N GLY A 35 22.92 -14.70 -23.87
CA GLY A 35 23.06 -14.08 -25.19
C GLY A 35 22.06 -14.58 -26.25
N CYS A 36 21.09 -15.42 -25.90
CA CYS A 36 20.02 -15.82 -26.83
C CYS A 36 19.06 -14.67 -27.22
N VAL A 37 19.07 -13.57 -26.46
CA VAL A 37 18.27 -12.38 -26.73
C VAL A 37 19.17 -11.15 -26.70
N GLU A 38 19.01 -10.30 -27.72
CA GLU A 38 19.76 -9.07 -27.89
C GLU A 38 19.08 -7.88 -27.21
N ASN A 39 19.83 -6.78 -27.04
CA ASN A 39 19.26 -5.58 -26.47
C ASN A 39 18.51 -4.77 -27.54
N PRO A 40 17.17 -4.62 -27.46
CA PRO A 40 16.36 -3.95 -28.49
C PRO A 40 16.70 -2.47 -28.65
N VAL A 41 17.16 -1.79 -27.59
CA VAL A 41 17.57 -0.38 -27.65
C VAL A 41 18.83 -0.22 -28.48
N LEU A 42 19.80 -1.12 -28.27
CA LEU A 42 21.04 -1.13 -29.04
C LEU A 42 20.77 -1.51 -30.49
N GLN A 43 19.91 -2.50 -30.74
CA GLN A 43 19.54 -2.89 -32.10
C GLN A 43 18.92 -1.72 -32.88
N LYS A 44 17.94 -1.02 -32.30
CA LYS A 44 17.35 0.18 -32.90
C LYS A 44 18.37 1.30 -33.14
N HIS A 45 19.29 1.49 -32.20
CA HIS A 45 20.34 2.50 -32.33
C HIS A 45 21.26 2.22 -33.51
N TYR A 46 21.79 1.00 -33.61
CA TYR A 46 22.70 0.63 -34.69
C TYR A 46 21.99 0.54 -36.04
N ALA A 47 20.73 0.09 -36.08
CA ALA A 47 19.90 0.16 -37.29
C ALA A 47 19.77 1.61 -37.81
N GLY A 48 19.58 2.58 -36.91
CA GLY A 48 19.55 3.99 -37.27
C GLY A 48 20.89 4.53 -37.78
N VAL A 49 22.00 4.18 -37.13
CA VAL A 49 23.35 4.56 -37.57
C VAL A 49 23.66 3.96 -38.95
N GLN A 50 23.29 2.71 -39.18
CA GLN A 50 23.46 2.02 -40.44
C GLN A 50 22.64 2.67 -41.57
N ALA A 51 21.36 2.96 -41.34
CA ALA A 51 20.51 3.65 -42.31
C ALA A 51 21.10 5.01 -42.69
N LEU A 52 21.57 5.80 -41.71
CA LEU A 52 22.24 7.08 -41.97
C LEU A 52 23.54 6.91 -42.79
N ALA A 53 24.31 5.84 -42.54
CA ALA A 53 25.54 5.57 -43.27
C ALA A 53 25.29 5.10 -44.72
N LEU A 54 24.20 4.35 -44.95
CA LEU A 54 23.80 3.86 -46.26
C LEU A 54 22.94 4.86 -47.05
N GLY A 55 22.47 5.93 -46.41
CA GLY A 55 21.55 6.90 -47.01
C GLY A 55 20.13 6.37 -47.19
N GLU A 56 19.73 5.37 -46.39
CA GLU A 56 18.38 4.83 -46.37
C GLU A 56 17.43 5.78 -45.64
N GLU A 57 16.24 5.99 -46.20
CA GLU A 57 15.23 6.89 -45.62
C GLU A 57 14.49 6.24 -44.43
N PHE A 58 14.47 4.92 -44.37
CA PHE A 58 13.76 4.14 -43.35
C PHE A 58 14.73 3.29 -42.55
N LEU A 59 14.45 3.14 -41.24
CA LEU A 59 15.20 2.23 -40.38
C LEU A 59 14.77 0.78 -40.61
N GLU A 60 15.71 -0.14 -40.49
CA GLU A 60 15.40 -1.58 -40.40
C GLU A 60 14.54 -1.87 -39.16
N GLU A 61 13.50 -2.69 -39.33
CA GLU A 61 12.62 -3.08 -38.24
C GLU A 61 13.30 -4.16 -37.38
N THR A 62 13.73 -3.78 -36.18
CA THR A 62 14.32 -4.71 -35.21
C THR A 62 13.27 -5.14 -34.18
N PRO A 63 12.83 -6.41 -34.16
CA PRO A 63 11.81 -6.89 -33.23
C PRO A 63 12.31 -6.91 -31.78
N ASP A 64 11.44 -6.57 -30.83
CA ASP A 64 11.74 -6.65 -29.40
C ASP A 64 11.41 -8.05 -28.85
N LEU A 65 12.43 -8.88 -28.74
CA LEU A 65 12.33 -10.25 -28.22
C LEU A 65 12.28 -10.32 -26.68
N LEU A 66 12.38 -9.19 -25.97
CA LEU A 66 12.22 -9.15 -24.51
C LEU A 66 10.75 -9.13 -24.08
N GLN A 67 9.83 -8.84 -25.00
CA GLN A 67 8.41 -8.95 -24.71
C GLN A 67 8.01 -10.41 -24.59
N PRO A 68 7.14 -10.76 -23.61
CA PRO A 68 6.63 -12.11 -23.52
C PRO A 68 5.75 -12.44 -24.73
N ASP A 69 5.72 -13.72 -25.10
CA ASP A 69 4.78 -14.22 -26.10
C ASP A 69 3.36 -14.30 -25.48
N ASP A 70 2.55 -13.28 -25.76
CA ASP A 70 1.17 -13.18 -25.26
C ASP A 70 0.29 -14.34 -25.72
N ALA A 71 0.52 -14.89 -26.93
CA ALA A 71 -0.28 -15.99 -27.45
C ALA A 71 0.03 -17.29 -26.69
N ALA A 72 1.31 -17.57 -26.45
CA ALA A 72 1.73 -18.69 -25.64
C ALA A 72 1.24 -18.56 -24.18
N LEU A 73 1.32 -17.35 -23.60
CA LEU A 73 0.78 -17.09 -22.26
C LEU A 73 -0.73 -17.32 -22.17
N LEU A 74 -1.48 -16.91 -23.20
CA LEU A 74 -2.93 -17.11 -23.23
C LEU A 74 -3.29 -18.60 -23.28
N GLU A 75 -2.53 -19.41 -24.02
CA GLU A 75 -2.71 -20.87 -24.04
C GLU A 75 -2.51 -21.48 -22.65
N LYS A 76 -1.56 -20.96 -21.86
CA LYS A 76 -1.26 -21.44 -20.50
C LYS A 76 -2.07 -20.78 -19.40
N ALA A 77 -2.88 -19.75 -19.72
CA ALA A 77 -3.78 -19.06 -18.80
C ALA A 77 -4.58 -19.96 -17.84
N PRO A 78 -5.21 -21.08 -18.26
CA PRO A 78 -5.99 -21.92 -17.36
C PRO A 78 -5.17 -22.50 -16.20
N LEU A 79 -3.88 -22.84 -16.43
CA LEU A 79 -3.00 -23.36 -15.37
C LEU A 79 -2.77 -22.33 -14.27
N PHE A 80 -2.60 -21.05 -14.64
CA PHE A 80 -2.42 -19.97 -13.68
C PHE A 80 -3.71 -19.63 -12.95
N MET A 81 -4.85 -19.69 -13.63
CA MET A 81 -6.15 -19.43 -13.00
C MET A 81 -6.49 -20.48 -11.94
N GLU A 82 -6.19 -21.75 -12.22
CA GLU A 82 -6.36 -22.84 -11.24
C GLU A 82 -5.47 -22.61 -10.01
N TRP A 83 -4.17 -22.36 -10.24
CA TRP A 83 -3.22 -22.10 -9.16
C TRP A 83 -3.63 -20.86 -8.34
N ARG A 84 -4.02 -19.77 -9.02
CA ARG A 84 -4.49 -18.53 -8.39
C ARG A 84 -5.71 -18.79 -7.50
N GLY A 85 -6.70 -19.55 -7.97
CA GLY A 85 -7.87 -19.89 -7.17
C GLY A 85 -7.50 -20.61 -5.87
N GLN A 86 -6.52 -21.51 -5.91
CA GLN A 86 -6.01 -22.19 -4.73
C GLN A 86 -5.28 -21.22 -3.77
N VAL A 87 -4.44 -20.32 -4.31
CA VAL A 87 -3.75 -19.28 -3.51
C VAL A 87 -4.76 -18.36 -2.84
N ASP A 88 -5.75 -17.85 -3.58
CA ASP A 88 -6.74 -16.92 -3.07
C ASP A 88 -7.56 -17.58 -1.94
N SER A 89 -7.97 -18.84 -2.13
CA SER A 89 -8.66 -19.61 -1.08
C SER A 89 -7.84 -19.76 0.21
N MET A 90 -6.53 -20.04 0.10
CA MET A 90 -5.64 -20.12 1.26
C MET A 90 -5.46 -18.74 1.91
N SER A 91 -5.35 -17.69 1.10
CA SER A 91 -5.20 -16.32 1.59
C SER A 91 -6.44 -15.87 2.38
N ASP A 92 -7.63 -16.27 1.97
CA ASP A 92 -8.87 -15.96 2.67
C ASP A 92 -8.98 -16.68 4.01
N VAL A 93 -8.56 -17.94 4.07
CA VAL A 93 -8.46 -18.69 5.33
C VAL A 93 -7.47 -18.03 6.28
N VAL A 94 -6.27 -17.65 5.81
CA VAL A 94 -5.27 -16.97 6.65
C VAL A 94 -5.78 -15.59 7.10
N ARG A 95 -6.43 -14.83 6.22
CA ARG A 95 -7.03 -13.53 6.54
C ARG A 95 -8.15 -13.63 7.57
N ALA A 96 -8.95 -14.70 7.53
CA ALA A 96 -9.98 -14.98 8.50
C ALA A 96 -9.42 -15.45 9.86
N MET A 97 -8.28 -16.14 9.87
CA MET A 97 -7.60 -16.62 11.08
C MET A 97 -6.81 -15.52 11.79
N MET A 98 -6.35 -14.51 11.05
CA MET A 98 -5.64 -13.36 11.61
C MET A 98 -6.64 -12.38 12.27
N PRO A 99 -6.35 -11.85 13.47
CA PRO A 99 -7.21 -10.88 14.12
C PRO A 99 -7.28 -9.62 13.26
N SER A 100 -8.39 -9.46 12.55
CA SER A 100 -8.68 -8.25 11.79
C SER A 100 -8.80 -7.11 12.79
N LYS A 101 -7.77 -6.26 12.84
CA LYS A 101 -7.82 -5.01 13.59
C LYS A 101 -8.90 -4.17 12.91
N ARG A 102 -10.12 -4.23 13.45
CA ARG A 102 -11.31 -3.52 12.98
C ARG A 102 -10.92 -2.10 12.55
N THR A 103 -10.78 -1.88 11.25
CA THR A 103 -10.93 -0.56 10.68
C THR A 103 -12.40 -0.24 10.80
N ALA A 104 -12.73 0.82 11.54
CA ALA A 104 -14.08 1.36 11.59
C ALA A 104 -14.40 1.88 10.18
N THR A 105 -15.01 1.05 9.34
CA THR A 105 -15.54 1.47 8.05
C THR A 105 -16.88 2.11 8.29
N CYS A 106 -16.96 3.40 7.96
CA CYS A 106 -18.18 4.18 7.79
C CYS A 106 -19.22 3.40 7.00
N GLY A 107 -20.44 3.29 7.55
CA GLY A 107 -21.63 2.89 6.81
C GLY A 107 -22.44 4.13 6.43
N GLU A 108 -22.52 4.41 5.13
CA GLU A 108 -23.72 4.92 4.45
C GLU A 108 -24.38 3.66 3.84
N ASP A 109 -25.68 3.36 3.93
CA ASP A 109 -26.86 4.20 3.73
C ASP A 109 -28.14 3.51 4.30
N ALA A 110 -29.19 4.31 4.57
CA ALA A 110 -30.60 4.01 4.87
C ALA A 110 -31.07 3.67 6.32
N PRO A 111 -32.31 4.06 6.71
CA PRO A 111 -32.85 5.41 6.78
C PRO A 111 -33.26 5.81 8.23
N ARG A 112 -33.47 7.12 8.40
CA ARG A 112 -33.74 7.82 9.67
C ARG A 112 -34.96 7.28 10.44
N THR A 113 -34.77 6.92 11.71
CA THR A 113 -35.77 7.18 12.76
C THR A 113 -35.07 7.77 13.98
N ARG A 114 -35.42 9.02 14.29
CA ARG A 114 -34.92 9.76 15.45
C ARG A 114 -35.56 9.14 16.70
N ARG A 115 -34.75 8.55 17.57
CA ARG A 115 -35.07 8.49 19.00
C ARG A 115 -33.97 9.20 19.75
N ARG A 116 -34.32 10.41 20.16
CA ARG A 116 -33.67 11.18 21.21
C ARG A 116 -33.79 10.38 22.51
N THR A 117 -32.65 9.99 23.04
CA THR A 117 -32.35 9.77 24.46
C THR A 117 -31.01 10.50 24.62
N GLU A 118 -31.01 11.79 24.96
CA GLU A 118 -30.89 12.26 26.35
C GLU A 118 -29.99 11.34 27.19
N ASP A 119 -28.86 11.92 27.59
CA ASP A 119 -27.79 11.39 28.45
C ASP A 119 -26.67 10.55 27.81
N ALA A 120 -25.77 11.25 27.09
CA ALA A 120 -24.32 11.05 27.19
C ALA A 120 -23.59 12.33 26.76
N ARG A 121 -23.17 13.14 27.74
CA ARG A 121 -22.44 14.40 27.56
C ARG A 121 -21.21 14.18 26.67
N PRO A 122 -20.99 14.98 25.62
CA PRO A 122 -19.65 15.12 25.06
C PRO A 122 -18.81 15.85 26.11
N ALA A 123 -17.65 15.30 26.47
CA ALA A 123 -16.68 16.03 27.26
C ALA A 123 -16.18 17.21 26.42
N GLU A 124 -16.81 18.37 26.63
CA GLU A 124 -16.38 19.65 26.09
C GLU A 124 -14.94 19.89 26.53
N GLY A 125 -14.01 19.82 25.57
CA GLY A 125 -12.67 20.34 25.79
C GLY A 125 -12.77 21.82 26.15
N PRO A 126 -11.97 22.33 27.10
CA PRO A 126 -12.10 23.69 27.58
C PRO A 126 -11.77 24.69 26.46
N THR A 127 -12.81 25.20 25.81
CA THR A 127 -12.72 26.27 24.80
C THR A 127 -12.56 27.65 25.42
N THR A 128 -12.67 27.75 26.75
CA THR A 128 -12.60 29.00 27.52
C THR A 128 -11.22 29.17 28.13
N LEU A 129 -10.67 30.39 28.06
CA LEU A 129 -9.35 30.78 28.59
C LEU A 129 -9.12 30.28 30.03
N GLU A 130 -10.11 30.46 30.91
CA GLU A 130 -10.05 30.08 32.33
C GLU A 130 -9.85 28.58 32.55
N ALA A 131 -10.48 27.74 31.73
CA ALA A 131 -10.37 26.30 31.85
C ALA A 131 -9.06 25.77 31.25
N MET A 132 -8.49 26.46 30.24
CA MET A 132 -7.12 26.19 29.82
C MET A 132 -6.11 26.61 30.90
N ARG A 133 -6.34 27.72 31.63
CA ARG A 133 -5.50 28.12 32.78
C ARG A 133 -5.47 27.06 33.87
N ALA A 134 -6.62 26.49 34.22
CA ALA A 134 -6.71 25.42 35.22
C ALA A 134 -5.94 24.17 34.79
N VAL A 135 -5.99 23.81 33.50
CA VAL A 135 -5.26 22.67 32.93
C VAL A 135 -3.74 22.91 32.90
N VAL A 136 -3.32 24.16 32.66
CA VAL A 136 -1.91 24.58 32.75
C VAL A 136 -1.42 24.45 34.20
N PHE A 137 -2.18 25.00 35.15
CA PHE A 137 -1.84 24.95 36.57
C PHE A 137 -1.83 23.52 37.13
N ALA A 138 -2.73 22.66 36.64
CA ALA A 138 -2.76 21.24 36.99
C ALA A 138 -1.65 20.40 36.32
N GLY A 139 -0.80 21.01 35.46
CA GLY A 139 0.28 20.31 34.76
C GLY A 139 -0.20 19.28 33.73
N GLN A 140 -1.49 19.28 33.37
CA GLN A 140 -2.10 18.25 32.52
C GLN A 140 -1.98 18.52 31.01
N LEU A 141 -1.37 19.64 30.61
CA LEU A 141 -1.14 20.01 29.21
C LEU A 141 -0.47 18.90 28.37
N GLU A 142 0.47 18.16 28.96
CA GLU A 142 1.21 17.09 28.27
C GLU A 142 0.33 15.87 27.96
N ARG A 143 -0.75 15.70 28.74
CA ARG A 143 -1.74 14.62 28.57
C ARG A 143 -2.79 14.95 27.52
N LEU A 144 -2.97 16.23 27.15
CA LEU A 144 -3.89 16.59 26.07
C LEU A 144 -3.37 16.12 24.70
N THR A 145 -4.33 15.81 23.84
CA THR A 145 -4.06 15.37 22.47
C THR A 145 -3.61 16.56 21.63
N LEU A 146 -2.68 16.32 20.69
CA LEU A 146 -2.15 17.34 19.78
C LEU A 146 -3.24 18.10 19.02
N GLY A 147 -4.39 17.46 18.75
CA GLY A 147 -5.55 18.10 18.12
C GLY A 147 -6.11 19.22 18.99
N MET A 148 -6.39 18.93 20.27
CA MET A 148 -6.96 19.91 21.20
C MET A 148 -6.04 21.13 21.42
N LEU A 149 -4.71 20.92 21.47
CA LEU A 149 -3.76 22.04 21.58
C LEU A 149 -3.76 22.92 20.33
N LYS A 150 -3.82 22.32 19.13
CA LYS A 150 -3.86 23.06 17.87
C LYS A 150 -5.18 23.81 17.69
N ASP A 151 -6.29 23.21 18.09
CA ASP A 151 -7.61 23.83 17.98
C ASP A 151 -7.74 25.04 18.92
N TRP A 152 -7.17 24.96 20.13
CA TRP A 152 -7.08 26.11 21.03
C TRP A 152 -6.14 27.21 20.51
N LEU A 153 -4.94 26.86 20.04
CA LEU A 153 -3.99 27.84 19.48
C LEU A 153 -4.56 28.54 18.24
N LYS A 154 -5.32 27.82 17.39
CA LYS A 154 -6.09 28.41 16.28
C LYS A 154 -7.15 29.38 16.78
N ALA A 155 -7.89 29.03 17.83
CA ALA A 155 -8.90 29.90 18.42
C ALA A 155 -8.29 31.19 19.01
N GLN A 156 -7.04 31.14 19.48
CA GLN A 156 -6.28 32.32 19.94
C GLN A 156 -5.52 33.04 18.82
N GLY A 157 -5.58 32.56 17.57
CA GLY A 157 -4.88 33.17 16.43
C GLY A 157 -3.35 33.01 16.45
N ILE A 158 -2.82 32.02 17.18
CA ILE A 158 -1.38 31.79 17.36
C ILE A 158 -0.91 30.64 16.45
N SER A 159 0.34 30.73 15.97
CA SER A 159 0.90 29.74 15.04
C SER A 159 0.96 28.32 15.63
N THR A 160 0.42 27.36 14.88
CA THR A 160 0.36 25.92 15.26
C THR A 160 1.53 25.09 14.73
N THR A 161 2.62 25.75 14.30
CA THR A 161 3.78 25.11 13.68
C THR A 161 4.80 24.72 14.74
N GLY A 162 5.18 23.43 14.80
CA GLY A 162 6.17 22.92 15.74
C GLY A 162 5.91 21.48 16.22
N LYS A 163 6.82 20.95 17.03
CA LYS A 163 6.67 19.67 17.75
C LYS A 163 5.68 19.86 18.91
N LYS A 164 5.18 18.75 19.48
CA LYS A 164 4.22 18.80 20.61
C LYS A 164 4.75 19.62 21.79
N ALA A 165 6.05 19.54 22.07
CA ALA A 165 6.72 20.32 23.12
C ALA A 165 6.60 21.84 22.87
N ASP A 166 6.91 22.29 21.65
CA ASP A 166 6.83 23.70 21.25
C ASP A 166 5.40 24.25 21.38
N LEU A 167 4.39 23.42 21.08
CA LEU A 167 2.98 23.80 21.22
C LEU A 167 2.56 23.91 22.70
N VAL A 168 3.04 23.01 23.56
CA VAL A 168 2.80 23.08 25.01
C VAL A 168 3.42 24.33 25.62
N GLU A 169 4.67 24.65 25.23
CA GLU A 169 5.36 25.87 25.68
C GLU A 169 4.63 27.13 25.22
N ARG A 170 4.17 27.17 23.96
CA ARG A 170 3.42 28.30 23.42
C ARG A 170 2.06 28.50 24.09
N VAL A 171 1.41 27.42 24.53
CA VAL A 171 0.19 27.50 25.34
C VAL A 171 0.49 28.02 26.75
N ARG A 172 1.59 27.60 27.38
CA ARG A 172 2.05 28.15 28.68
C ARG A 172 2.37 29.64 28.61
N ALA A 173 2.92 30.12 27.50
CA ALA A 173 3.25 31.53 27.31
C ALA A 173 2.04 32.44 27.01
N CYS A 174 0.92 31.87 26.57
CA CYS A 174 -0.29 32.61 26.19
C CYS A 174 -1.34 32.72 27.31
N VAL A 175 -1.24 31.87 28.33
CA VAL A 175 -2.17 31.76 29.46
C VAL A 175 -1.76 32.71 30.58
#